data_AF-A0A1V4I9A4-F1
#
_entry.id   AF-A0A1V4I9A4-F1
#
_cell.length_a   1.000
_cell.length_b   1.000
_cell.length_c   1.000
_cell.angle_alpha   90.00
_cell.angle_beta   90.00
_cell.angle_gamma   90.00
#
_symmetry.space_group_name_H-M   'P 1'
#
loop_
_entity.id
_entity.type
_entity.pdbx_description
1 polymer ?
#
loop_
_entity_poly.entity_id
_entity_poly.type
_entity_poly.pdbx_seq_one_letter_code
_entity_poly.pdbx_strand_id
1 'polypeptide(L)'
;MKPNIFKYATSELSQDAVICWMFEWANTEDKYLNRFSYDFIKAILDLHRCAFIDINKLVGIKLKKQYNSIDILLQLTFEDNSILPIIIESKTYTQEHCNQLKRYYNFVLSENKHNEKVLAPLGVYYNPGFMYENEINSIEKEGYRVFKTDKMIKLMKKYIDKIENDIFIDYYRYLRSIEVKEEELRNLIKEEVLIN
;
A
#
# COMPACT_ATOMS: atom_id res chain seq x y z
N MET A 1 20.73 -21.28 3.86
CA MET A 1 19.65 -20.36 3.43
C MET A 1 19.62 -19.20 4.42
N LYS A 2 19.66 -17.94 3.97
CA LYS A 2 19.57 -16.77 4.88
C LYS A 2 18.20 -16.76 5.57
N PRO A 3 18.11 -16.62 6.90
CA PRO A 3 16.83 -16.41 7.59
C PRO A 3 16.11 -15.15 7.06
N ASN A 4 14.78 -15.18 7.05
CA ASN A 4 13.94 -14.05 6.64
C ASN A 4 12.89 -13.79 7.72
N ILE A 5 12.88 -12.58 8.28
CA ILE A 5 11.98 -12.21 9.40
C ILE A 5 10.50 -12.26 9.01
N PHE A 6 10.16 -11.91 7.77
CA PHE A 6 8.78 -11.90 7.26
C PHE A 6 8.19 -13.30 7.09
N LYS A 7 9.01 -14.36 7.18
CA LYS A 7 8.51 -15.74 7.32
C LYS A 7 7.74 -15.95 8.62
N TYR A 8 8.10 -15.21 9.67
CA TYR A 8 7.52 -15.32 11.02
C TYR A 8 6.63 -14.12 11.36
N ALA A 9 6.96 -12.94 10.82
CA ALA A 9 6.16 -11.73 10.94
C ALA A 9 5.10 -11.71 9.84
N THR A 10 4.03 -12.50 10.01
CA THR A 10 2.93 -12.66 9.04
C THR A 10 1.67 -11.91 9.44
N SER A 11 1.73 -11.06 10.47
CA SER A 11 0.57 -10.32 10.96
C SER A 11 0.40 -9.00 10.20
N GLU A 12 -0.82 -8.46 10.22
CA GLU A 12 -1.12 -7.11 9.70
C GLU A 12 -0.19 -6.06 10.32
N LEU A 13 0.10 -6.14 11.62
CA LEU A 13 1.04 -5.22 12.29
C LEU A 13 2.45 -5.21 11.70
N SER A 14 2.95 -6.36 11.24
CA SER A 14 4.26 -6.44 10.60
C SER A 14 4.25 -5.90 9.18
N GLN A 15 3.12 -6.05 8.49
CA GLN A 15 2.88 -5.42 7.20
C GLN A 15 2.79 -3.89 7.34
N ASP A 16 2.06 -3.39 8.33
CA ASP A 16 1.99 -1.96 8.62
C ASP A 16 3.38 -1.39 8.90
N ALA A 17 4.19 -2.11 9.69
CA ALA A 17 5.53 -1.66 10.05
C ALA A 17 6.45 -1.52 8.83
N VAL A 18 6.45 -2.48 7.91
CA VAL A 18 7.28 -2.38 6.71
C VAL A 18 6.78 -1.32 5.74
N ILE A 19 5.46 -1.13 5.61
CA ILE A 19 4.89 -0.05 4.79
C ILE A 19 5.25 1.32 5.38
N CYS A 20 5.13 1.50 6.70
CA CYS A 20 5.59 2.72 7.36
C CYS A 20 7.09 2.97 7.14
N TRP A 21 7.90 1.93 7.35
CA TRP A 21 9.34 1.98 7.10
C TRP A 21 9.65 2.41 5.67
N MET A 22 8.92 1.90 4.67
CA MET A 22 9.06 2.31 3.27
C MET A 22 8.75 3.79 3.05
N PHE A 23 7.72 4.35 3.69
CA PHE A 23 7.36 5.77 3.50
C PHE A 23 8.30 6.72 4.25
N GLU A 24 8.82 6.35 5.41
CA GLU A 24 9.75 7.18 6.18
C GLU A 24 11.05 7.48 5.43
N TRP A 25 11.50 6.58 4.54
CA TRP A 25 12.67 6.83 3.68
C TRP A 25 12.54 8.06 2.78
N ALA A 26 11.31 8.51 2.48
CA ALA A 26 11.08 9.71 1.69
C ALA A 26 11.57 11.00 2.38
N ASN A 27 11.77 10.97 3.70
CA ASN A 27 12.29 12.08 4.50
C ASN A 27 13.81 12.00 4.73
N THR A 28 14.52 11.14 3.99
CA THR A 28 15.95 10.89 4.16
C THR A 28 16.75 11.20 2.91
N GLU A 29 18.07 11.28 3.04
CA GLU A 29 19.00 11.52 1.93
C GLU A 29 19.44 10.23 1.20
N ASP A 30 18.93 9.04 1.58
CA ASP A 30 19.30 7.78 0.89
C ASP A 30 18.78 7.78 -0.54
N LYS A 31 19.69 7.82 -1.52
CA LYS A 31 19.36 7.98 -2.93
C LYS A 31 18.33 6.97 -3.44
N TYR A 32 18.44 5.69 -3.08
CA TYR A 32 17.63 4.64 -3.70
C TYR A 32 16.37 4.34 -2.88
N LEU A 33 16.46 4.33 -1.56
CA LEU A 33 15.31 4.13 -0.69
C LEU A 33 14.37 5.33 -0.73
N ASN A 34 14.89 6.56 -0.68
CA ASN A 34 14.08 7.76 -0.88
C ASN A 34 13.34 7.71 -2.23
N ARG A 35 14.08 7.40 -3.30
CA ARG A 35 13.49 7.33 -4.64
C ARG A 35 12.43 6.23 -4.75
N PHE A 36 12.64 5.09 -4.11
CA PHE A 36 11.64 4.03 -4.02
C PHE A 36 10.37 4.53 -3.33
N SER A 37 10.47 5.27 -2.22
CA SER A 37 9.31 5.83 -1.52
C SER A 37 8.51 6.79 -2.40
N TYR A 38 9.17 7.69 -3.13
CA TYR A 38 8.53 8.58 -4.09
C TYR A 38 7.84 7.82 -5.23
N ASP A 39 8.49 6.80 -5.78
CA ASP A 39 7.90 5.95 -6.82
C ASP A 39 6.72 5.10 -6.26
N PHE A 40 6.74 4.75 -4.97
CA PHE A 40 5.61 4.08 -4.30
C PHE A 40 4.41 5.01 -4.19
N ILE A 41 4.62 6.26 -3.74
CA ILE A 41 3.57 7.29 -3.73
C ILE A 41 3.03 7.50 -5.14
N LYS A 42 3.91 7.63 -6.14
CA LYS A 42 3.50 7.76 -7.55
C LYS A 42 2.65 6.57 -8.00
N ALA A 43 3.01 5.35 -7.64
CA ALA A 43 2.21 4.16 -7.97
C ALA A 43 0.79 4.21 -7.35
N ILE A 44 0.64 4.79 -6.15
CA ILE A 44 -0.68 5.01 -5.52
C ILE A 44 -1.48 6.09 -6.27
N LEU A 45 -0.83 7.19 -6.69
CA LEU A 45 -1.48 8.23 -7.48
C LEU A 45 -1.95 7.70 -8.85
N ASP A 46 -1.10 6.91 -9.52
CA ASP A 46 -1.42 6.25 -10.79
C ASP A 46 -2.57 5.25 -10.62
N LEU A 47 -2.60 4.51 -9.51
CA LEU A 47 -3.69 3.58 -9.16
C LEU A 47 -5.05 4.29 -9.05
N HIS A 48 -5.06 5.54 -8.57
CA HIS A 48 -6.26 6.37 -8.48
C HIS A 48 -6.52 7.23 -9.72
N ARG A 49 -5.67 7.14 -10.75
CA ARG A 49 -5.71 7.96 -11.97
C ARG A 49 -5.61 9.48 -11.67
N CYS A 50 -4.88 9.85 -10.62
CA CYS A 50 -4.65 11.22 -10.20
C CYS A 50 -3.52 11.89 -11.00
N ALA A 51 -3.58 11.82 -12.34
CA ALA A 51 -2.53 12.36 -13.22
C ALA A 51 -2.35 13.89 -13.11
N PHE A 52 -3.32 14.59 -12.52
CA PHE A 52 -3.23 16.03 -12.24
C PHE A 52 -2.34 16.38 -11.05
N ILE A 53 -2.00 15.40 -10.20
CA ILE A 53 -1.11 15.59 -9.05
C ILE A 53 0.34 15.41 -9.51
N ASP A 54 1.10 16.50 -9.50
CA ASP A 54 2.52 16.47 -9.84
C ASP A 54 3.36 16.12 -8.61
N ILE A 55 3.86 14.88 -8.59
CA ILE A 55 4.71 14.37 -7.50
C ILE A 55 6.01 15.16 -7.34
N ASN A 56 6.48 15.88 -8.37
CA ASN A 56 7.69 16.70 -8.26
C ASN A 56 7.48 17.94 -7.37
N LYS A 57 6.23 18.32 -7.11
CA LYS A 57 5.87 19.42 -6.19
C LYS A 57 5.67 18.96 -4.74
N LEU A 58 5.94 17.70 -4.44
CA LEU A 58 5.82 17.16 -3.09
C LEU A 58 6.97 17.68 -2.22
N VAL A 59 6.64 18.47 -1.19
CA VAL A 59 7.62 19.11 -0.28
C VAL A 59 7.65 18.51 1.11
N GLY A 60 6.67 17.67 1.47
CA GLY A 60 6.66 17.02 2.78
C GLY A 60 5.75 15.81 2.85
N ILE A 61 6.16 14.83 3.65
CA ILE A 61 5.39 13.62 3.94
C ILE A 61 5.31 13.46 5.44
N LYS A 62 4.08 13.37 5.97
CA LYS A 62 3.83 13.05 7.37
C LYS A 62 3.09 11.72 7.46
N LEU A 63 3.63 10.81 8.24
CA LEU A 63 3.01 9.51 8.52
C LEU A 63 2.39 9.52 9.93
N LYS A 64 1.17 8.98 10.04
CA LYS A 64 0.55 8.62 11.32
C LYS A 64 0.17 7.14 11.29
N LYS A 65 0.65 6.37 12.25
CA LYS A 65 0.28 4.96 12.43
C LYS A 65 -0.85 4.85 13.46
N GLN A 66 -1.84 3.98 13.20
CA GLN A 66 -2.95 3.69 14.11
C GLN A 66 -3.76 4.92 14.55
N TYR A 67 -3.86 5.92 13.68
CA TYR A 67 -4.59 7.16 13.98
C TYR A 67 -6.09 6.95 13.82
N ASN A 68 -6.84 7.03 14.92
CA ASN A 68 -8.28 6.74 14.94
C ASN A 68 -8.64 5.36 14.34
N SER A 69 -7.83 4.34 14.68
CA SER A 69 -7.93 2.97 14.17
C SER A 69 -7.59 2.78 12.68
N ILE A 70 -7.19 3.82 11.96
CA ILE A 70 -6.61 3.70 10.62
C ILE A 70 -5.21 3.13 10.74
N ASP A 71 -4.91 2.04 10.05
CA ASP A 71 -3.58 1.39 10.11
C ASP A 71 -2.46 2.39 9.79
N ILE A 72 -2.55 3.05 8.64
CA ILE A 72 -1.61 4.09 8.20
C ILE A 72 -2.35 5.24 7.52
N LEU A 73 -2.07 6.46 7.99
CA LEU A 73 -2.50 7.70 7.35
C LEU A 73 -1.26 8.49 6.92
N LEU A 74 -1.08 8.66 5.61
CA LEU A 74 -0.09 9.57 5.05
C LEU A 74 -0.72 10.93 4.75
N GLN A 75 0.04 11.99 4.94
CA GLN A 75 -0.33 13.34 4.54
C GLN A 75 0.80 13.88 3.66
N LEU A 76 0.51 14.09 2.37
CA LEU A 76 1.43 14.63 1.39
C LEU A 76 1.19 16.14 1.28
N THR A 77 2.21 16.95 1.53
CA THR A 77 2.13 18.41 1.41
C THR A 77 2.84 18.87 0.14
N PHE A 78 2.17 19.67 -0.68
CA PHE A 78 2.72 20.19 -1.94
C PHE A 78 3.14 21.66 -1.81
N GLU A 79 3.92 22.16 -2.78
CA GLU A 79 4.44 23.54 -2.81
C GLU A 79 3.36 24.63 -2.67
N ASP A 80 2.15 24.39 -3.20
CA ASP A 80 1.00 25.29 -3.07
C ASP A 80 0.33 25.24 -1.69
N ASN A 81 0.90 24.48 -0.75
CA ASN A 81 0.40 24.15 0.57
C ASN A 81 -0.88 23.29 0.55
N SER A 82 -1.24 22.69 -0.58
CA SER A 82 -2.28 21.66 -0.59
C SER A 82 -1.80 20.39 0.12
N ILE A 83 -2.73 19.68 0.74
CA ILE A 83 -2.47 18.44 1.47
C ILE A 83 -3.32 17.33 0.87
N LEU A 84 -2.70 16.22 0.47
CA LEU A 84 -3.39 15.01 0.07
C LEU A 84 -3.28 13.94 1.17
N PRO A 85 -4.38 13.60 1.84
CA PRO A 85 -4.41 12.45 2.73
C PRO A 85 -4.48 11.14 1.93
N ILE A 86 -3.70 10.14 2.33
CA ILE A 86 -3.79 8.77 1.81
C ILE A 86 -4.01 7.83 2.99
N ILE A 87 -5.14 7.16 2.99
CA ILE A 87 -5.53 6.13 3.95
C ILE A 87 -5.03 4.80 3.40
N ILE A 88 -4.26 4.05 4.17
CA ILE A 88 -3.82 2.71 3.79
C ILE A 88 -4.32 1.75 4.87
N GLU A 89 -5.25 0.88 4.48
CA GLU A 89 -5.67 -0.27 5.27
C GLU A 89 -4.89 -1.49 4.78
N SER A 90 -4.29 -2.23 5.69
CA SER A 90 -3.47 -3.38 5.36
C SER A 90 -4.13 -4.66 5.88
N LYS A 91 -4.24 -5.65 5.00
CA LYS A 91 -4.83 -6.96 5.32
C LYS A 91 -3.93 -8.07 4.84
N THR A 92 -3.88 -9.17 5.59
CA THR A 92 -3.06 -10.34 5.21
C THR A 92 -3.91 -11.42 4.55
N TYR A 93 -5.09 -11.78 5.10
CA TYR A 93 -5.91 -12.91 4.60
C TYR A 93 -7.41 -12.90 4.97
N THR A 94 -7.91 -11.93 5.75
CA THR A 94 -9.29 -11.94 6.26
C THR A 94 -10.21 -11.02 5.47
N GLN A 95 -11.49 -11.41 5.38
CA GLN A 95 -12.53 -10.61 4.73
C GLN A 95 -12.83 -9.32 5.50
N GLU A 96 -13.10 -8.27 4.73
CA GLU A 96 -13.42 -6.94 5.21
C GLU A 96 -14.82 -6.86 5.83
N HIS A 97 -14.97 -5.98 6.83
CA HIS A 97 -16.28 -5.43 7.19
C HIS A 97 -16.42 -4.07 6.50
N CYS A 98 -17.15 -3.98 5.37
CA CYS A 98 -17.23 -2.77 4.52
C CYS A 98 -17.48 -1.44 5.26
N ASN A 99 -18.13 -1.50 6.42
CA ASN A 99 -18.37 -0.34 7.28
C ASN A 99 -17.07 0.33 7.79
N GLN A 100 -15.97 -0.41 7.89
CA GLN A 100 -14.67 0.08 8.38
C GLN A 100 -14.02 1.05 7.38
N LEU A 101 -13.85 0.64 6.12
CA LEU A 101 -13.29 1.49 5.06
C LEU A 101 -14.04 2.83 4.93
N LYS A 102 -15.38 2.74 4.90
CA LYS A 102 -16.26 3.91 4.82
C LYS A 102 -16.12 4.82 6.03
N ARG A 103 -16.03 4.25 7.23
CA ARG A 103 -15.83 5.01 8.47
C ARG A 103 -14.51 5.80 8.42
N TYR A 104 -13.43 5.19 7.96
CA TYR A 104 -12.11 5.83 7.87
C TYR A 104 -12.07 6.95 6.84
N TYR A 105 -12.62 6.70 5.65
CA TYR A 105 -12.74 7.72 4.62
C TYR A 105 -13.54 8.92 5.10
N ASN A 106 -14.73 8.67 5.66
CA ASN A 106 -15.59 9.73 6.18
C ASN A 106 -14.97 10.48 7.36
N PHE A 107 -14.25 9.78 8.23
CA PHE A 107 -13.52 10.42 9.33
C PHE A 107 -12.50 11.43 8.79
N VAL A 108 -11.61 11.02 7.90
CA VAL A 108 -10.58 11.91 7.32
C VAL A 108 -11.22 13.06 6.53
N LEU A 109 -12.27 12.78 5.77
CA LEU A 109 -13.02 13.84 5.07
C LEU A 109 -13.63 14.85 6.04
N SER A 110 -14.26 14.36 7.12
CA SER A 110 -14.94 15.20 8.12
C SER A 110 -13.96 16.04 8.96
N GLU A 111 -12.79 15.50 9.26
CA GLU A 111 -11.73 16.19 10.01
C GLU A 111 -11.21 17.40 9.22
N ASN A 112 -11.23 17.33 7.89
CA ASN A 112 -10.66 18.34 7.01
C ASN A 112 -11.72 19.21 6.29
N LYS A 113 -13.01 19.07 6.62
CA LYS A 113 -14.14 19.72 5.92
C LYS A 113 -14.09 21.26 5.87
N HIS A 114 -13.30 21.90 6.74
CA HIS A 114 -13.15 23.36 6.81
C HIS A 114 -11.79 23.85 6.28
N ASN A 115 -10.97 22.95 5.75
CA ASN A 115 -9.66 23.27 5.20
C ASN A 115 -9.66 23.04 3.68
N GLU A 116 -9.93 24.11 2.93
CA GLU A 116 -10.00 24.08 1.46
C GLU A 116 -8.68 23.65 0.79
N LYS A 117 -7.56 23.69 1.52
CA LYS A 117 -6.26 23.20 1.02
C LYS A 117 -6.12 21.69 1.12
N VAL A 118 -7.00 20.99 1.85
CA VAL A 118 -6.94 19.54 1.97
C VAL A 118 -7.82 18.92 0.88
N LEU A 119 -7.17 18.13 0.02
CA LEU A 119 -7.84 17.38 -1.03
C LEU A 119 -8.64 16.21 -0.45
N ALA A 120 -9.58 15.69 -1.24
CA ALA A 120 -10.29 14.47 -0.88
C ALA A 120 -9.28 13.32 -0.65
N PRO A 121 -9.46 12.51 0.41
CA PRO A 121 -8.52 11.43 0.72
C PRO A 121 -8.53 10.36 -0.36
N LEU A 122 -7.39 9.70 -0.57
CA LEU A 122 -7.30 8.46 -1.35
C LEU A 122 -7.32 7.25 -0.42
N GLY A 123 -8.09 6.22 -0.78
CA GLY A 123 -8.14 4.97 -0.03
C GLY A 123 -7.34 3.87 -0.73
N VAL A 124 -6.32 3.33 -0.06
CA VAL A 124 -5.54 2.19 -0.52
C VAL A 124 -5.84 0.99 0.35
N TYR A 125 -6.21 -0.11 -0.28
CA TYR A 125 -6.32 -1.40 0.38
C TYR A 125 -5.11 -2.25 -0.01
N TYR A 126 -4.16 -2.39 0.90
CA TYR A 126 -2.94 -3.17 0.67
C TYR A 126 -3.16 -4.61 1.11
N ASN A 127 -3.18 -5.54 0.15
CA ASN A 127 -3.30 -6.96 0.44
C ASN A 127 -2.35 -7.75 -0.46
N PRO A 128 -1.33 -8.42 0.13
CA PRO A 128 -0.38 -9.18 -0.66
C PRO A 128 -0.89 -10.57 -1.07
N GLY A 129 -2.02 -11.02 -0.52
CA GLY A 129 -2.58 -12.35 -0.75
C GLY A 129 -3.61 -12.43 -1.88
N PHE A 130 -4.11 -13.66 -2.06
CA PHE A 130 -5.17 -13.96 -3.02
C PHE A 130 -6.45 -13.22 -2.62
N MET A 131 -7.13 -12.65 -3.61
CA MET A 131 -8.42 -11.99 -3.44
C MET A 131 -9.35 -12.41 -4.57
N TYR A 132 -10.60 -12.68 -4.24
CA TYR A 132 -11.65 -12.90 -5.21
C TYR A 132 -12.12 -11.56 -5.82
N GLU A 133 -12.63 -11.62 -7.04
CA GLU A 133 -13.05 -10.42 -7.78
C GLU A 133 -14.21 -9.68 -7.09
N ASN A 134 -15.13 -10.41 -6.46
CA ASN A 134 -16.21 -9.82 -5.67
C ASN A 134 -15.70 -9.03 -4.46
N GLU A 135 -14.63 -9.48 -3.80
CA GLU A 135 -14.00 -8.76 -2.69
C GLU A 135 -13.37 -7.45 -3.19
N ILE A 136 -12.60 -7.53 -4.28
CA ILE A 136 -12.00 -6.35 -4.93
C ILE A 136 -13.09 -5.34 -5.29
N ASN A 137 -14.16 -5.79 -5.95
CA ASN A 137 -15.29 -4.95 -6.35
C ASN A 137 -15.99 -4.32 -5.13
N SER A 138 -16.09 -5.04 -4.01
CA SER A 138 -16.68 -4.50 -2.78
C SER A 138 -15.82 -3.37 -2.20
N ILE A 139 -14.50 -3.55 -2.16
CA ILE A 139 -13.54 -2.55 -1.69
C ILE A 139 -13.57 -1.31 -2.59
N GLU A 140 -13.60 -1.50 -3.91
CA GLU A 140 -13.63 -0.40 -4.86
C GLU A 140 -14.92 0.42 -4.82
N LYS A 141 -16.06 -0.22 -4.49
CA LYS A 141 -17.34 0.46 -4.27
C LYS A 141 -17.31 1.40 -3.05
N GLU A 142 -16.48 1.09 -2.05
CA GLU A 142 -16.28 1.97 -0.88
C GLU A 142 -15.25 3.09 -1.15
N GLY A 143 -14.80 3.24 -2.39
CA GLY A 143 -13.91 4.33 -2.82
C GLY A 143 -12.41 4.04 -2.65
N TYR A 144 -12.05 2.80 -2.29
CA TYR A 144 -10.65 2.38 -2.16
C TYR A 144 -10.14 1.80 -3.47
N ARG A 145 -8.82 1.63 -3.59
CA ARG A 145 -8.18 0.87 -4.67
C ARG A 145 -7.26 -0.19 -4.09
N VAL A 146 -7.31 -1.37 -4.67
CA VAL A 146 -6.51 -2.51 -4.21
C VAL A 146 -5.08 -2.40 -4.73
N PHE A 147 -4.12 -2.43 -3.82
CA PHE A 147 -2.69 -2.50 -4.11
C PHE A 147 -2.17 -3.89 -3.74
N LYS A 148 -1.94 -4.72 -4.75
CA LYS A 148 -1.54 -6.13 -4.62
C LYS A 148 -0.03 -6.35 -4.69
N THR A 149 0.37 -7.58 -4.36
CA THR A 149 1.75 -8.09 -4.44
C THR A 149 2.42 -7.89 -5.80
N ASP A 150 1.72 -8.10 -6.90
CA ASP A 150 2.27 -7.91 -8.26
C ASP A 150 2.75 -6.47 -8.49
N LYS A 151 1.96 -5.48 -8.02
CA LYS A 151 2.32 -4.06 -8.11
C LYS A 151 3.53 -3.75 -7.24
N MET A 152 3.57 -4.25 -6.01
CA MET A 152 4.70 -4.02 -5.09
C MET A 152 5.98 -4.69 -5.62
N ILE A 153 5.92 -5.95 -6.04
CA ILE A 153 7.06 -6.67 -6.64
C ILE A 153 7.58 -5.94 -7.87
N LYS A 154 6.69 -5.52 -8.77
CA LYS A 154 7.07 -4.77 -9.97
C LYS A 154 7.78 -3.46 -9.62
N LEU A 155 7.34 -2.77 -8.56
CA LEU A 155 7.99 -1.57 -8.07
C LEU A 155 9.37 -1.89 -7.47
N MET A 156 9.44 -2.81 -6.50
CA MET A 156 10.67 -3.18 -5.81
C MET A 156 11.74 -3.73 -6.76
N LYS A 157 11.34 -4.49 -7.79
CA LYS A 157 12.25 -5.04 -8.80
C LYS A 157 13.10 -3.98 -9.52
N LYS A 158 12.64 -2.73 -9.62
CA LYS A 158 13.42 -1.63 -10.21
C LYS A 158 14.65 -1.23 -9.37
N TYR A 159 14.66 -1.63 -8.10
CA TYR A 159 15.61 -1.21 -7.07
C TYR A 159 16.33 -2.38 -6.39
N ILE A 160 15.93 -3.63 -6.63
CA ILE A 160 16.46 -4.79 -5.92
C ILE A 160 17.97 -4.98 -6.07
N ASP A 161 18.54 -4.59 -7.22
CA ASP A 161 19.99 -4.65 -7.49
C ASP A 161 20.75 -3.37 -7.06
N LYS A 162 20.05 -2.38 -6.49
CA LYS A 162 20.59 -1.07 -6.11
C LYS A 162 20.53 -0.80 -4.61
N ILE A 163 19.56 -1.41 -3.92
CA ILE A 163 19.34 -1.24 -2.48
C ILE A 163 19.99 -2.40 -1.74
N GLU A 164 21.06 -2.10 -1.01
CA GLU A 164 21.72 -3.04 -0.10
C GLU A 164 21.12 -2.92 1.31
N ASN A 165 19.85 -3.25 1.45
CA ASN A 165 19.13 -3.21 2.72
C ASN A 165 18.41 -4.54 2.98
N ASP A 166 18.76 -5.19 4.09
CA ASP A 166 18.21 -6.51 4.43
C ASP A 166 16.69 -6.52 4.60
N ILE A 167 16.10 -5.46 5.17
CA ILE A 167 14.65 -5.35 5.32
C ILE A 167 13.99 -5.28 3.93
N PHE A 168 14.54 -4.46 3.02
CA PHE A 168 14.04 -4.35 1.65
C PHE A 168 14.11 -5.67 0.90
N ILE A 169 15.29 -6.30 0.91
CA ILE A 169 15.58 -7.53 0.16
C ILE A 169 14.75 -8.69 0.72
N ASP A 170 14.66 -8.81 2.05
CA ASP A 170 13.93 -9.90 2.68
C ASP A 170 12.42 -9.72 2.49
N TYR A 171 11.89 -8.49 2.52
CA TYR A 171 10.47 -8.25 2.18
C TYR A 171 10.17 -8.58 0.72
N TYR A 172 11.04 -8.19 -0.22
CA TYR A 172 10.90 -8.55 -1.62
C TYR A 172 10.84 -10.07 -1.83
N ARG A 173 11.77 -10.80 -1.21
CA ARG A 173 11.80 -12.28 -1.26
C ARG A 173 10.55 -12.91 -0.64
N TYR A 174 10.05 -12.33 0.44
CA TYR A 174 8.81 -12.77 1.07
C TYR A 174 7.60 -12.59 0.13
N LEU A 175 7.44 -11.41 -0.48
CA LEU A 175 6.37 -11.16 -1.46
C LEU A 175 6.45 -12.11 -2.66
N ARG A 176 7.65 -12.36 -3.20
CA ARG A 176 7.86 -13.36 -4.27
C ARG A 176 7.38 -14.75 -3.85
N SER A 177 7.58 -15.14 -2.59
CA SER A 177 7.10 -16.43 -2.08
C SER A 177 5.56 -16.51 -1.99
N ILE A 178 4.89 -15.38 -1.78
CA ILE A 178 3.42 -15.30 -1.81
C ILE A 178 2.92 -15.39 -3.26
N GLU A 179 3.55 -14.66 -4.18
CA GLU A 179 3.20 -14.67 -5.61
C GLU A 179 3.24 -16.09 -6.20
N VAL A 180 4.30 -16.86 -5.91
CA VAL A 180 4.42 -18.26 -6.35
C VAL A 180 3.27 -19.12 -5.79
N LYS A 181 2.94 -18.98 -4.50
CA LYS A 181 1.83 -19.72 -3.88
C LYS A 181 0.47 -19.33 -4.47
N GLU A 182 0.27 -18.06 -4.80
CA GLU A 182 -0.94 -17.60 -5.50
C GLU A 182 -1.07 -18.22 -6.89
N GLU A 183 0.03 -18.29 -7.65
CA GLU A 183 0.05 -18.92 -8.97
C GLU A 183 -0.28 -20.43 -8.88
N GLU A 184 0.32 -21.13 -7.92
CA GLU A 184 0.04 -22.54 -7.63
C GLU A 184 -1.45 -22.75 -7.30
N LEU A 185 -2.01 -21.95 -6.39
CA LEU A 185 -3.43 -22.03 -6.01
C LEU A 185 -4.35 -21.76 -7.21
N ARG A 186 -4.02 -20.77 -8.06
CA ARG A 186 -4.80 -20.46 -9.26
C ARG A 186 -4.81 -21.62 -10.26
N ASN A 187 -3.69 -22.33 -10.39
CA ASN A 187 -3.60 -23.49 -11.28
C ASN A 187 -4.44 -24.65 -10.75
N LEU A 188 -4.38 -24.93 -9.44
CA LEU A 188 -5.22 -25.95 -8.80
C LEU A 188 -6.72 -25.69 -9.00
N ILE A 189 -7.17 -24.45 -8.79
CA ILE A 189 -8.58 -24.08 -8.99
C ILE A 189 -9.00 -24.28 -10.45
N LYS A 190 -8.13 -23.97 -11.42
CA LYS A 190 -8.43 -24.19 -12.85
C LYS A 190 -8.56 -25.68 -13.20
N GLU A 191 -7.70 -26.51 -12.64
CA GLU A 191 -7.73 -27.96 -12.83
C GLU A 191 -9.03 -28.57 -12.26
N GLU A 192 -9.46 -28.15 -11.07
CA GLU A 192 -10.73 -28.62 -10.46
C GLU A 192 -11.98 -28.18 -11.25
N VAL A 193 -11.97 -26.99 -11.86
CA VAL A 193 -13.09 -26.50 -12.69
C VAL A 193 -13.16 -27.20 -14.05
N LEU A 194 -12.04 -27.71 -14.57
CA LEU A 194 -12.00 -28.47 -15.83
C LEU A 194 -12.43 -29.94 -15.68
N ILE A 195 -12.47 -30.45 -14.45
CA ILE A 195 -12.84 -31.84 -14.13
C ILE A 195 -14.34 -31.96 -13.78
N ASN A 196 -15.03 -30.84 -13.55
CA ASN A 196 -16.48 -30.77 -13.28
C ASN A 196 -17.26 -30.19 -14.46
#